data_AF-A0A0G1N7X4-F1
#
_entry.id   AF-A0A0G1N7X4-F1
#
_cell.length_a   1.000
_cell.length_b   1.000
_cell.length_c   1.000
_cell.angle_alpha   90.00
_cell.angle_beta   90.00
_cell.angle_gamma   90.00
#
_symmetry.space_group_name_H-M   'P 1'
#
loop_
_entity.id
_entity.type
_entity.pdbx_description
1 polymer ?
#
loop_
_entity_poly.entity_id
_entity_poly.type
_entity_poly.pdbx_seq_one_letter_code
_entity_poly.pdbx_strand_id
1 'polypeptide(L)'
;MQKVAYILPSYDEDTDTHLYYNYELIRYAAVKMDIFVVIEKARGNVNLNAPFEIQKREKGLLRFLEMYLILKKLKKQGYNNFYVHYSYYGALAAILAGGKVFYWSRGMLWLFRRGFFEERVLRYIMKRVTLVTGPEMLAREYVKYYGVKKYIVLSNWINVERFRPKEDKTSTKRWFAIEPDAKIVLFAHHLSERKGADLIARIAAGIDYPKLVFFVIGDGPYRAKLEEEAKNLPLRIFGGVPNKDMAPYYQAANVFLMPSREEGSPHVILDALSAGTPFVASDVGGIKEIVPQDFYEFLCEPEDVECFGRGITKLLSDQELSANLAREGLEFVKKFDRNIGVEEFINLFK
;
A
#
# COMPACT_ATOMS: atom_id res chain seq x y z
N MET A 1 -19.13 2.02 -23.83
CA MET A 1 -18.15 1.63 -22.79
C MET A 1 -17.13 2.75 -22.66
N GLN A 2 -16.84 3.23 -21.46
CA GLN A 2 -15.87 4.30 -21.27
C GLN A 2 -14.45 3.78 -21.47
N LYS A 3 -13.65 4.55 -22.21
CA LYS A 3 -12.26 4.23 -22.57
C LYS A 3 -11.29 4.97 -21.66
N VAL A 4 -10.42 4.24 -20.98
CA VAL A 4 -9.42 4.79 -20.06
C VAL A 4 -8.02 4.35 -20.49
N ALA A 5 -7.09 5.30 -20.60
CA ALA A 5 -5.67 4.95 -20.66
C ALA A 5 -5.10 4.99 -19.24
N TYR A 6 -4.62 3.85 -18.75
CA TYR A 6 -4.00 3.71 -17.42
C TYR A 6 -2.48 3.79 -17.57
N ILE A 7 -1.84 4.77 -16.92
CA ILE A 7 -0.40 4.97 -16.95
C ILE A 7 0.19 4.41 -15.67
N LEU A 8 0.91 3.29 -15.81
CA LEU A 8 1.51 2.51 -14.73
C LEU A 8 3.03 2.76 -14.68
N PRO A 9 3.59 3.19 -13.53
CA PRO A 9 5.00 3.58 -13.43
C PRO A 9 5.96 2.38 -13.58
N SER A 10 5.52 1.21 -13.12
CA SER A 10 6.25 -0.04 -13.31
C SER A 10 5.32 -1.26 -13.18
N TYR A 11 5.73 -2.35 -13.81
CA TYR A 11 5.14 -3.67 -13.67
C TYR A 11 6.22 -4.69 -13.33
N ASP A 12 5.97 -5.52 -12.32
CA ASP A 12 6.76 -6.69 -11.96
C ASP A 12 5.82 -7.62 -11.19
N GLU A 13 5.52 -8.82 -11.73
CA GLU A 13 4.57 -9.76 -11.11
C GLU A 13 5.00 -10.16 -9.70
N ASP A 14 6.31 -10.18 -9.44
CA ASP A 14 6.91 -10.59 -8.18
C ASP A 14 7.28 -9.38 -7.30
N THR A 15 6.71 -8.20 -7.59
CA THR A 15 6.93 -7.01 -6.77
C THR A 15 6.54 -7.26 -5.31
N ASP A 16 7.42 -6.87 -4.39
CA ASP A 16 7.15 -6.80 -2.94
C ASP A 16 6.42 -5.51 -2.55
N THR A 17 6.35 -4.53 -3.46
CA THR A 17 5.68 -3.26 -3.22
C THR A 17 4.14 -3.31 -3.35
N HIS A 18 3.50 -2.25 -2.85
CA HIS A 18 2.07 -1.99 -3.01
C HIS A 18 1.59 -1.81 -4.46
N LEU A 19 2.47 -1.81 -5.46
CA LEU A 19 2.03 -1.72 -6.85
C LEU A 19 1.22 -2.94 -7.30
N TYR A 20 1.41 -4.10 -6.66
CA TYR A 20 0.67 -5.31 -7.00
C TYR A 20 -0.85 -5.15 -6.93
N TYR A 21 -1.35 -4.40 -5.93
CA TYR A 21 -2.79 -4.10 -5.83
C TYR A 21 -3.28 -3.35 -7.08
N ASN A 22 -2.48 -2.50 -7.72
CA ASN A 22 -2.89 -1.84 -8.96
C ASN A 22 -3.03 -2.84 -10.13
N TYR A 23 -2.19 -3.88 -10.16
CA TYR A 23 -2.26 -4.88 -11.23
C TYR A 23 -3.55 -5.69 -11.09
N GLU A 24 -3.90 -6.06 -9.86
CA GLU A 24 -5.20 -6.66 -9.57
C GLU A 24 -6.35 -5.72 -9.97
N LEU A 25 -6.28 -4.43 -9.62
CA LEU A 25 -7.32 -3.45 -9.96
C LEU A 25 -7.57 -3.44 -11.47
N ILE A 26 -6.48 -3.34 -12.25
CA ILE A 26 -6.54 -3.34 -13.70
C ILE A 26 -7.14 -4.65 -14.21
N ARG A 27 -6.70 -5.81 -13.71
CA ARG A 27 -7.23 -7.13 -14.13
C ARG A 27 -8.73 -7.24 -13.93
N TYR A 28 -9.25 -6.74 -12.82
CA TYR A 28 -10.67 -6.80 -12.50
C TYR A 28 -11.48 -5.73 -13.24
N ALA A 29 -10.96 -4.51 -13.34
CA ALA A 29 -11.63 -3.41 -14.03
C ALA A 29 -11.69 -3.62 -15.55
N ALA A 30 -10.65 -4.22 -16.15
CA ALA A 30 -10.60 -4.49 -17.60
C ALA A 30 -11.68 -5.47 -18.09
N VAL A 31 -12.27 -6.27 -17.20
CA VAL A 31 -13.44 -7.11 -17.51
C VAL A 31 -14.72 -6.28 -17.69
N LYS A 32 -14.81 -5.12 -17.02
CA LYS A 32 -16.02 -4.28 -16.96
C LYS A 32 -15.91 -2.98 -17.76
N MET A 33 -14.70 -2.58 -18.16
CA MET A 33 -14.48 -1.34 -18.92
C MET A 33 -13.30 -1.45 -19.89
N ASP A 34 -13.25 -0.55 -20.89
CA ASP A 34 -12.19 -0.54 -21.90
C ASP A 34 -10.95 0.18 -21.34
N ILE A 35 -9.95 -0.59 -20.92
CA ILE A 35 -8.69 -0.09 -20.37
C ILE A 35 -7.55 -0.41 -21.33
N PHE A 36 -6.77 0.62 -21.68
CA PHE A 36 -5.46 0.45 -22.30
C PHE A 36 -4.37 0.84 -21.33
N VAL A 37 -3.39 -0.05 -21.10
CA VAL A 37 -2.32 0.21 -20.11
C VAL A 37 -1.06 0.69 -20.81
N VAL A 38 -0.55 1.86 -20.41
CA VAL A 38 0.78 2.32 -20.79
C VAL A 38 1.73 2.06 -19.62
N ILE A 39 2.69 1.17 -19.82
CA ILE A 39 3.62 0.74 -18.79
C ILE A 39 4.96 1.42 -19.01
N GLU A 40 5.42 2.14 -18.00
CA GLU A 40 6.68 2.88 -18.07
C GLU A 40 7.92 1.99 -17.98
N LYS A 41 7.87 0.95 -17.15
CA LYS A 41 8.92 -0.06 -16.99
C LYS A 41 8.25 -1.39 -16.70
N ALA A 42 8.68 -2.46 -17.37
CA ALA A 42 8.17 -3.79 -17.09
C ALA A 42 9.33 -4.75 -16.86
N ARG A 43 9.17 -5.64 -15.88
CA ARG A 43 10.03 -6.80 -15.67
C ARG A 43 9.16 -8.06 -15.77
N GLY A 44 9.66 -9.06 -16.50
CA GLY A 44 8.92 -10.30 -16.72
C GLY A 44 7.76 -10.15 -17.71
N ASN A 45 6.88 -11.16 -17.72
CA ASN A 45 5.73 -11.21 -18.61
C ASN A 45 4.55 -10.44 -18.02
N VAL A 46 4.04 -9.45 -18.76
CA VAL A 46 2.90 -8.64 -18.33
C VAL A 46 1.60 -9.43 -18.43
N ASN A 47 0.87 -9.51 -17.33
CA ASN A 47 -0.45 -10.12 -17.23
C ASN A 47 -1.43 -9.17 -16.53
N LEU A 48 -2.23 -8.43 -17.31
CA LEU A 48 -3.16 -7.40 -16.80
C LEU A 48 -4.61 -7.55 -17.31
N ASN A 49 -4.92 -8.60 -18.07
CA ASN A 49 -6.21 -8.77 -18.78
C ASN A 49 -6.64 -7.56 -19.64
N ALA A 50 -5.67 -6.72 -20.05
CA ALA A 50 -5.90 -5.50 -20.81
C ALA A 50 -4.84 -5.35 -21.89
N PRO A 51 -5.15 -4.74 -23.06
CA PRO A 51 -4.12 -4.35 -24.02
C PRO A 51 -3.15 -3.37 -23.38
N PHE A 52 -1.86 -3.51 -23.70
CA PHE A 52 -0.83 -2.67 -23.12
C PHE A 52 0.27 -2.29 -24.12
N GLU A 53 0.98 -1.20 -23.82
CA GLU A 53 2.20 -0.77 -24.51
C GLU A 53 3.27 -0.43 -23.47
N ILE A 54 4.47 -0.98 -23.61
CA ILE A 54 5.61 -0.72 -22.72
C ILE A 54 6.51 0.33 -23.38
N GLN A 55 6.89 1.36 -22.64
CA GLN A 55 7.88 2.35 -23.11
C GLN A 55 9.22 1.69 -23.40
N LYS A 56 9.80 2.03 -24.56
CA LYS A 56 11.10 1.48 -24.98
C LYS A 56 12.26 2.38 -24.55
N ARG A 57 12.03 3.68 -24.38
CA ARG A 57 13.07 4.64 -24.00
C ARG A 57 13.25 4.67 -22.50
N GLU A 58 14.50 4.57 -22.05
CA GLU A 58 14.79 4.42 -20.62
C GLU A 58 14.87 5.75 -19.86
N LYS A 59 15.33 6.84 -20.49
CA LYS A 59 15.65 8.10 -19.79
C LYS A 59 15.40 9.37 -20.63
N GLY A 60 15.24 10.49 -19.93
CA GLY A 60 15.32 11.84 -20.47
C GLY A 60 14.16 12.25 -21.39
N LEU A 61 14.42 13.27 -22.23
CA LEU A 61 13.43 13.89 -23.09
C LEU A 61 12.81 12.91 -24.10
N LEU A 62 13.59 11.96 -24.63
CA LEU A 62 13.08 10.96 -25.58
C LEU A 62 12.01 10.05 -24.96
N ARG A 63 12.17 9.69 -23.68
CA ARG A 63 11.15 8.91 -22.93
C ARG A 63 9.88 9.72 -22.70
N PHE A 64 10.02 11.01 -22.41
CA PHE A 64 8.88 11.92 -22.29
C PHE A 64 8.14 12.07 -23.63
N LEU A 65 8.87 12.27 -24.74
CA LEU A 65 8.28 12.38 -26.07
C LEU A 65 7.59 11.09 -26.50
N GLU A 66 8.18 9.92 -26.21
CA GLU A 66 7.53 8.63 -26.42
C GLU A 66 6.21 8.54 -25.65
N MET A 67 6.19 8.87 -24.35
CA MET A 67 4.95 8.92 -23.55
C MET A 67 3.90 9.80 -24.21
N TYR A 68 4.27 11.02 -24.58
CA TYR A 68 3.36 11.97 -25.22
C TYR A 68 2.79 11.45 -26.55
N LEU A 69 3.62 10.83 -27.38
CA LEU A 69 3.18 10.27 -28.67
C LEU A 69 2.22 9.08 -28.48
N ILE A 70 2.50 8.18 -27.52
CA ILE A 70 1.62 7.07 -27.15
C ILE A 70 0.26 7.62 -26.70
N LEU A 71 0.26 8.56 -25.75
CA LEU A 71 -0.98 9.14 -25.21
C LEU A 71 -1.75 9.93 -26.28
N LYS A 72 -1.07 10.63 -27.20
CA LYS A 72 -1.71 11.32 -28.33
C LYS A 72 -2.33 10.34 -29.32
N LYS A 73 -1.70 9.19 -29.58
CA LYS A 73 -2.27 8.11 -30.39
C LYS A 73 -3.53 7.54 -29.71
N LEU A 74 -3.47 7.23 -28.41
CA LEU A 74 -4.63 6.75 -27.65
C LEU A 74 -5.76 7.77 -27.64
N LYS A 75 -5.46 9.07 -27.50
CA LYS A 75 -6.46 10.15 -27.59
C LYS A 75 -7.21 10.11 -28.92
N LYS A 76 -6.49 9.92 -30.05
CA LYS A 76 -7.10 9.77 -31.38
C LYS A 76 -7.97 8.51 -31.51
N GLN A 77 -7.71 7.48 -30.71
CA GLN A 77 -8.51 6.24 -30.65
C GLN A 77 -9.72 6.33 -29.70
N GLY A 78 -9.95 7.50 -29.10
CA GLY A 78 -11.08 7.79 -28.23
C GLY A 78 -10.82 7.62 -26.73
N TYR A 79 -9.58 7.32 -26.31
CA TYR A 79 -9.21 7.32 -24.89
C TYR A 79 -9.08 8.76 -24.40
N ASN A 80 -10.18 9.30 -23.86
CA ASN A 80 -10.25 10.69 -23.39
C ASN A 80 -9.87 10.86 -21.91
N ASN A 81 -9.97 9.78 -21.13
CA ASN A 81 -9.63 9.75 -19.71
C ASN A 81 -8.27 9.10 -19.51
N PHE A 82 -7.35 9.81 -18.86
CA PHE A 82 -6.00 9.33 -18.54
C PHE A 82 -5.87 9.19 -17.03
N TYR A 83 -5.70 7.97 -16.55
CA TYR A 83 -5.47 7.67 -15.14
C TYR A 83 -3.99 7.43 -14.90
N VAL A 84 -3.34 8.30 -14.15
CA VAL A 84 -1.89 8.30 -13.97
C VAL A 84 -1.55 7.93 -12.54
N HIS A 85 -0.80 6.85 -12.36
CA HIS A 85 -0.40 6.36 -11.04
C HIS A 85 1.02 6.84 -10.68
N TYR A 86 1.15 7.79 -9.76
CA TYR A 86 2.40 8.46 -9.30
C TYR A 86 3.30 9.14 -10.36
N SER A 87 3.18 8.83 -11.65
CA SER A 87 4.08 9.33 -12.67
C SER A 87 3.84 10.81 -12.99
N TYR A 88 4.74 11.68 -12.53
CA TYR A 88 4.65 13.11 -12.82
C TYR A 88 4.89 13.42 -14.31
N TYR A 89 5.84 12.74 -14.96
CA TYR A 89 6.07 12.90 -16.40
C TYR A 89 4.91 12.36 -17.22
N GLY A 90 4.33 11.23 -16.80
CA GLY A 90 3.11 10.68 -17.39
C GLY A 90 1.95 11.67 -17.28
N ALA A 91 1.78 12.32 -16.12
CA ALA A 91 0.75 13.33 -15.91
C ALA A 91 0.95 14.55 -16.81
N LEU A 92 2.19 15.05 -16.93
CA LEU A 92 2.48 16.17 -17.83
C LEU A 92 2.22 15.80 -19.29
N ALA A 93 2.66 14.63 -19.75
CA ALA A 93 2.42 14.15 -21.10
C ALA A 93 0.92 13.97 -21.39
N ALA A 94 0.15 13.46 -20.41
CA ALA A 94 -1.30 13.30 -20.47
C ALA A 94 -2.03 14.64 -20.61
N ILE A 95 -1.61 15.66 -19.87
CA ILE A 95 -2.13 17.03 -19.99
C ILE A 95 -1.85 17.58 -21.40
N LEU A 96 -0.61 17.46 -21.89
CA LEU A 96 -0.22 17.97 -23.22
C LEU A 96 -0.90 17.22 -24.37
N ALA A 97 -1.22 15.93 -24.19
CA ALA A 97 -1.99 15.15 -25.14
C ALA A 97 -3.49 15.54 -25.18
N GLY A 98 -3.95 16.40 -24.25
CA GLY A 98 -5.30 16.96 -24.24
C GLY A 98 -6.37 16.05 -23.64
N GLY A 99 -6.00 15.10 -22.78
CA GLY A 99 -6.95 14.23 -22.06
C GLY A 99 -7.43 14.83 -20.73
N LYS A 100 -8.54 14.30 -20.20
CA LYS A 100 -8.95 14.51 -18.80
C LYS A 100 -8.07 13.65 -17.91
N VAL A 101 -7.25 14.28 -17.08
CA VAL A 101 -6.23 13.58 -16.28
C VAL A 101 -6.71 13.38 -14.85
N PHE A 102 -6.74 12.12 -14.43
CA PHE A 102 -6.93 11.67 -13.06
C PHE A 102 -5.56 11.24 -12.53
N TYR A 103 -5.05 11.92 -11.50
CA TYR A 103 -3.72 11.67 -10.98
C TYR A 103 -3.80 11.04 -9.60
N TRP A 104 -3.42 9.76 -9.50
CA TRP A 104 -3.39 9.05 -8.23
C TRP A 104 -2.11 9.31 -7.46
N SER A 105 -2.26 9.78 -6.21
CA SER A 105 -1.17 9.87 -5.25
C SER A 105 -1.66 9.74 -3.81
N ARG A 106 -0.94 8.95 -3.01
CA ARG A 106 -1.22 8.68 -1.58
C ARG A 106 -0.04 8.98 -0.65
N GLY A 107 1.06 9.51 -1.19
CA GLY A 107 2.21 9.95 -0.41
C GLY A 107 2.08 11.42 -0.01
N MET A 108 2.75 11.82 1.07
CA MET A 108 2.91 13.22 1.43
C MET A 108 3.97 13.86 0.53
N LEU A 109 3.60 14.26 -0.69
CA LEU A 109 4.57 14.61 -1.72
C LEU A 109 5.49 15.78 -1.32
N TRP A 110 5.06 16.65 -0.41
CA TRP A 110 5.80 17.80 0.11
C TRP A 110 6.96 17.41 1.04
N LEU A 111 6.97 16.19 1.60
CA LEU A 111 8.06 15.71 2.44
C LEU A 111 9.25 15.20 1.62
N PHE A 112 9.04 14.86 0.34
CA PHE A 112 10.15 14.46 -0.53
C PHE A 112 10.92 15.69 -0.99
N ARG A 113 12.22 15.73 -0.71
CA ARG A 113 13.13 16.75 -1.24
C ARG A 113 13.19 16.62 -2.76
N ARG A 114 12.77 17.67 -3.48
CA ARG A 114 12.83 17.78 -4.95
C ARG A 114 13.57 19.03 -5.38
N GLY A 115 14.09 19.02 -6.60
CA GLY A 115 14.69 20.21 -7.20
C GLY A 115 13.67 21.31 -7.44
N PHE A 116 14.12 22.58 -7.47
CA PHE A 116 13.26 23.74 -7.69
C PHE A 116 12.38 23.62 -8.95
N PHE A 117 12.96 23.18 -10.07
CA PHE A 117 12.23 23.00 -11.32
C PHE A 117 11.19 21.88 -11.25
N GLU A 118 11.53 20.75 -10.64
CA GLU A 118 10.62 19.61 -10.46
C GLU A 118 9.39 20.01 -9.64
N GLU A 119 9.61 20.74 -8.54
CA GLU A 119 8.55 21.22 -7.67
C GLU A 119 7.63 22.23 -8.39
N ARG A 120 8.18 23.11 -9.24
CA ARG A 120 7.36 24.01 -10.08
C ARG A 120 6.51 23.24 -11.09
N VAL A 121 7.07 22.22 -11.73
CA VAL A 121 6.33 21.36 -12.68
C VAL A 121 5.23 20.60 -11.95
N LEU A 122 5.51 20.04 -10.77
CA LEU A 122 4.51 19.35 -9.97
C LEU A 122 3.34 20.28 -9.59
N ARG A 123 3.62 21.50 -9.13
CA ARG A 123 2.59 22.52 -8.86
C ARG A 123 1.75 22.86 -10.09
N TYR A 124 2.38 22.92 -11.26
CA TYR A 124 1.68 23.15 -12.52
C TYR A 124 0.72 21.99 -12.85
N ILE A 125 1.17 20.74 -12.68
CA ILE A 125 0.38 19.52 -12.90
C ILE A 125 -0.80 19.48 -11.92
N MET A 126 -0.54 19.63 -10.62
CA MET A 126 -1.55 19.53 -9.56
C MET A 126 -2.72 20.50 -9.73
N LYS A 127 -2.50 21.65 -10.37
CA LYS A 127 -3.55 22.64 -10.68
C LYS A 127 -4.42 22.30 -11.90
N ARG A 128 -4.06 21.26 -12.66
CA ARG A 128 -4.67 20.89 -13.96
C ARG A 128 -5.22 19.47 -14.01
N VAL A 129 -4.90 18.65 -13.02
CA VAL A 129 -5.43 17.29 -12.87
C VAL A 129 -6.65 17.28 -11.95
N THR A 130 -7.45 16.22 -12.05
CA THR A 130 -8.30 15.78 -10.95
C THR A 130 -7.42 14.89 -10.07
N LEU A 131 -7.09 15.35 -8.86
CA LEU A 131 -6.36 14.53 -7.90
C LEU A 131 -7.26 13.36 -7.49
N VAL A 132 -6.72 12.15 -7.50
CA VAL A 132 -7.35 10.99 -6.86
C VAL A 132 -6.44 10.57 -5.72
N THR A 133 -6.98 10.51 -4.51
CA THR A 133 -6.18 10.23 -3.31
C THR A 133 -6.99 9.43 -2.31
N GLY A 134 -6.33 8.89 -1.29
CA GLY A 134 -6.97 8.10 -0.25
C GLY A 134 -7.77 8.98 0.72
N PRO A 135 -7.42 9.05 2.01
CA PRO A 135 -8.22 9.69 3.05
C PRO A 135 -8.46 11.19 2.79
N GLU A 136 -9.57 11.72 3.29
CA GLU A 136 -9.99 13.11 3.11
C GLU A 136 -8.95 14.07 3.71
N MET A 137 -8.33 13.68 4.83
CA MET A 137 -7.20 14.42 5.40
C MET A 137 -6.09 14.68 4.37
N LEU A 138 -5.72 13.66 3.59
CA LEU A 138 -4.64 13.79 2.62
C LEU A 138 -5.05 14.73 1.49
N ALA A 139 -6.29 14.63 1.01
CA ALA A 139 -6.82 15.55 0.00
C ALA A 139 -6.74 17.01 0.44
N ARG A 140 -7.11 17.32 1.70
CA ARG A 140 -7.00 18.67 2.27
C ARG A 140 -5.57 19.18 2.29
N GLU A 141 -4.59 18.34 2.65
CA GLU A 141 -3.18 18.73 2.62
C GLU A 141 -2.69 18.99 1.19
N TYR A 142 -3.14 18.21 0.19
CA TYR A 142 -2.84 18.51 -1.22
C TYR A 142 -3.41 19.85 -1.69
N VAL A 143 -4.64 20.18 -1.29
CA VAL A 143 -5.24 21.49 -1.56
C VAL A 143 -4.39 22.60 -0.95
N LYS A 144 -3.99 22.45 0.31
CA LYS A 144 -3.16 23.41 1.05
C LYS A 144 -1.77 23.60 0.43
N TYR A 145 -1.03 22.52 0.17
CA TYR A 145 0.36 22.61 -0.30
C TYR A 145 0.50 22.91 -1.79
N TYR A 146 -0.38 22.33 -2.63
CA TYR A 146 -0.25 22.41 -4.09
C TYR A 146 -1.33 23.26 -4.77
N GLY A 147 -2.37 23.68 -4.05
CA GLY A 147 -3.49 24.44 -4.63
C GLY A 147 -4.31 23.60 -5.60
N VAL A 148 -4.49 22.31 -5.30
CA VAL A 148 -5.32 21.40 -6.09
C VAL A 148 -6.75 21.96 -6.15
N LYS A 149 -7.30 22.01 -7.38
CA LYS A 149 -8.64 22.60 -7.63
C LYS A 149 -9.77 21.58 -7.61
N LYS A 150 -9.46 20.33 -7.94
CA LYS A 150 -10.42 19.23 -8.04
C LYS A 150 -9.76 17.98 -7.47
N TYR A 151 -10.43 17.34 -6.52
CA TYR A 151 -9.99 16.06 -5.99
C TYR A 151 -11.17 15.11 -5.85
N ILE A 152 -10.85 13.82 -5.83
CA ILE A 152 -11.76 12.71 -5.53
C ILE A 152 -11.06 11.87 -4.47
N VAL A 153 -11.76 11.63 -3.38
CA VAL A 153 -11.38 10.61 -2.38
C VAL A 153 -11.79 9.27 -2.94
N LEU A 154 -10.81 8.41 -3.17
CA LEU A 154 -11.00 7.02 -3.55
C LEU A 154 -10.20 6.19 -2.57
N SER A 155 -10.93 5.43 -1.76
CA SER A 155 -10.34 4.58 -0.74
C SER A 155 -9.41 3.55 -1.38
N ASN A 156 -8.39 3.17 -0.62
CA ASN A 156 -7.67 1.95 -0.93
C ASN A 156 -8.63 0.75 -0.89
N TRP A 157 -8.35 -0.28 -1.66
CA TRP A 157 -9.17 -1.48 -1.70
C TRP A 157 -8.30 -2.72 -1.54
N ILE A 158 -8.93 -3.84 -1.21
CA ILE A 158 -8.25 -5.13 -1.00
C ILE A 158 -9.07 -6.31 -1.50
N ASN A 159 -8.40 -7.35 -1.98
CA ASN A 159 -9.02 -8.65 -2.21
C ASN A 159 -9.13 -9.40 -0.88
N VAL A 160 -10.24 -9.23 -0.16
CA VAL A 160 -10.43 -9.80 1.20
C VAL A 160 -10.23 -11.32 1.18
N GLU A 161 -10.73 -12.00 0.15
CA GLU A 161 -10.59 -13.46 0.01
C GLU A 161 -9.13 -13.93 -0.10
N ARG A 162 -8.22 -13.10 -0.63
CA ARG A 162 -6.79 -13.44 -0.69
C ARG A 162 -6.17 -13.61 0.69
N PHE A 163 -6.62 -12.81 1.66
CA PHE A 163 -6.08 -12.79 3.02
C PHE A 163 -6.94 -13.52 4.03
N ARG A 164 -8.12 -14.02 3.61
CA ARG A 164 -9.10 -14.68 4.47
C ARG A 164 -8.46 -15.57 5.54
N PRO A 165 -8.88 -15.48 6.81
CA PRO A 165 -8.32 -16.31 7.87
C PRO A 165 -8.45 -17.79 7.53
N LYS A 166 -7.39 -18.56 7.79
CA LYS A 166 -7.44 -20.03 7.72
C LYS A 166 -7.98 -20.59 9.03
N GLU A 167 -8.79 -21.65 8.93
CA GLU A 167 -9.33 -22.35 10.10
C GLU A 167 -8.23 -22.90 11.01
N ASP A 168 -7.15 -23.42 10.42
CA ASP A 168 -5.99 -23.92 11.16
C ASP A 168 -4.73 -23.06 10.93
N LYS A 169 -4.45 -22.16 11.88
CA LYS A 169 -3.18 -21.40 11.90
C LYS A 169 -1.96 -22.31 12.05
N THR A 170 -2.10 -23.48 12.67
CA THR A 170 -0.99 -24.44 12.90
C THR A 170 -0.39 -24.92 11.59
N SER A 171 -1.24 -25.29 10.62
CA SER A 171 -0.79 -25.67 9.28
C SER A 171 0.10 -24.61 8.63
N THR A 172 -0.23 -23.34 8.81
CA THR A 172 0.52 -22.20 8.24
C THR A 172 1.83 -21.98 9.00
N LYS A 173 1.84 -22.11 10.33
CA LYS A 173 3.08 -22.04 11.13
C LYS A 173 4.09 -23.12 10.79
N ARG A 174 3.63 -24.33 10.44
CA ARG A 174 4.51 -25.44 10.02
C ARG A 174 5.32 -25.10 8.77
N TRP A 175 4.74 -24.35 7.83
CA TRP A 175 5.44 -23.92 6.61
C TRP A 175 6.66 -23.02 6.93
N PHE A 176 6.59 -22.31 8.05
CA PHE A 176 7.67 -21.46 8.54
C PHE A 176 8.57 -22.13 9.58
N ALA A 177 8.42 -23.43 9.84
CA ALA A 177 9.11 -24.13 10.92
C ALA A 177 8.98 -23.40 12.28
N ILE A 178 7.75 -23.04 12.64
CA ILE A 178 7.37 -22.44 13.92
C ILE A 178 6.53 -23.43 14.73
N GLU A 179 6.77 -23.46 16.05
CA GLU A 179 5.97 -24.27 16.97
C GLU A 179 4.49 -23.86 16.95
N PRO A 180 3.54 -24.81 17.04
CA PRO A 180 2.11 -24.52 17.00
C PRO A 180 1.64 -23.44 17.99
N ASP A 181 2.19 -23.44 19.19
CA ASP A 181 1.82 -22.56 20.30
C ASP A 181 2.62 -21.25 20.36
N ALA A 182 3.66 -21.09 19.53
CA ALA A 182 4.42 -19.85 19.43
C ALA A 182 3.53 -18.68 19.01
N LYS A 183 3.77 -17.49 19.57
CA LYS A 183 3.04 -16.27 19.21
C LYS A 183 3.84 -15.49 18.18
N ILE A 184 3.19 -15.09 17.09
CA ILE A 184 3.84 -14.37 15.99
C ILE A 184 3.39 -12.92 15.98
N VAL A 185 4.34 -11.99 16.09
CA VAL A 185 4.13 -10.57 15.77
C VAL A 185 4.67 -10.31 14.38
N LEU A 186 3.83 -9.82 13.47
CA LEU A 186 4.21 -9.55 12.09
C LEU A 186 4.49 -8.07 11.89
N PHE A 187 5.66 -7.76 11.36
CA PHE A 187 5.99 -6.48 10.74
C PHE A 187 6.20 -6.70 9.23
N ALA A 188 5.53 -5.93 8.39
CA ALA A 188 5.66 -6.03 6.93
C ALA A 188 5.75 -4.64 6.27
N HIS A 189 6.96 -4.13 6.09
CA HIS A 189 7.21 -2.81 5.51
C HIS A 189 8.65 -2.64 5.01
N HIS A 190 8.89 -1.59 4.22
CA HIS A 190 10.24 -1.17 3.84
C HIS A 190 11.08 -0.89 5.09
N LEU A 191 12.23 -1.55 5.24
CA LEU A 191 13.11 -1.48 6.40
C LEU A 191 13.86 -0.15 6.44
N SER A 192 13.19 0.86 6.99
CA SER A 192 13.67 2.24 7.09
C SER A 192 13.15 2.88 8.37
N GLU A 193 13.84 3.89 8.86
CA GLU A 193 13.42 4.66 10.03
C GLU A 193 12.01 5.24 9.86
N ARG A 194 11.68 5.75 8.67
CA ARG A 194 10.32 6.26 8.41
C ARG A 194 9.21 5.23 8.71
N LYS A 195 9.50 3.94 8.56
CA LYS A 195 8.60 2.80 8.85
C LYS A 195 8.79 2.18 10.24
N GLY A 196 9.63 2.77 11.08
CA GLY A 196 9.88 2.29 12.44
C GLY A 196 10.69 0.99 12.51
N ALA A 197 11.45 0.66 11.46
CA ALA A 197 12.26 -0.56 11.44
C ALA A 197 13.31 -0.59 12.57
N ASP A 198 13.82 0.59 12.95
CA ASP A 198 14.72 0.85 14.06
C ASP A 198 14.08 0.68 15.44
N LEU A 199 12.75 0.66 15.53
CA LEU A 199 12.03 0.43 16.78
C LEU A 199 11.78 -1.05 17.05
N ILE A 200 11.83 -1.91 16.02
CA ILE A 200 11.44 -3.33 16.12
C ILE A 200 12.26 -4.05 17.19
N ALA A 201 13.59 -3.91 17.17
CA ALA A 201 14.47 -4.58 18.13
C ALA A 201 14.18 -4.12 19.57
N ARG A 202 13.96 -2.81 19.77
CA ARG A 202 13.64 -2.23 21.09
C ARG A 202 12.28 -2.69 21.61
N ILE A 203 11.28 -2.75 20.74
CA ILE A 203 9.93 -3.26 21.08
C ILE A 203 10.04 -4.74 21.45
N ALA A 204 10.70 -5.55 20.64
CA ALA A 204 10.85 -6.98 20.89
C ALA A 204 11.62 -7.27 22.19
N ALA A 205 12.67 -6.52 22.49
CA ALA A 205 13.44 -6.65 23.73
C ALA A 205 12.62 -6.30 24.99
N GLY A 206 11.61 -5.43 24.85
CA GLY A 206 10.74 -5.00 25.95
C GLY A 206 9.57 -5.93 26.25
N ILE A 207 9.41 -7.04 25.51
CA ILE A 207 8.29 -7.97 25.69
C ILE A 207 8.81 -9.31 26.19
N ASP A 208 8.49 -9.62 27.44
CA ASP A 208 8.66 -10.96 28.00
C ASP A 208 7.36 -11.76 27.80
N TYR A 209 7.33 -12.59 26.75
CA TYR A 209 6.20 -13.46 26.46
C TYR A 209 6.71 -14.83 25.96
N PRO A 210 6.19 -15.96 26.50
CA PRO A 210 6.68 -17.29 26.16
C PRO A 210 6.47 -17.61 24.68
N LYS A 211 7.53 -18.13 24.03
CA LYS A 211 7.53 -18.55 22.62
C LYS A 211 7.10 -17.44 21.65
N LEU A 212 7.40 -16.18 21.97
CA LEU A 212 7.20 -15.06 21.07
C LEU A 212 8.22 -15.11 19.92
N VAL A 213 7.78 -14.78 18.72
CA VAL A 213 8.63 -14.61 17.53
C VAL A 213 8.13 -13.42 16.73
N PHE A 214 9.04 -12.53 16.32
CA PHE A 214 8.77 -11.45 15.38
C PHE A 214 9.09 -11.91 13.96
N PHE A 215 8.10 -11.85 13.09
CA PHE A 215 8.29 -11.99 11.65
C PHE A 215 8.51 -10.61 11.05
N VAL A 216 9.69 -10.40 10.48
CA VAL A 216 10.06 -9.12 9.87
C VAL A 216 10.18 -9.32 8.36
N ILE A 217 9.26 -8.72 7.62
CA ILE A 217 9.19 -8.81 6.16
C ILE A 217 9.46 -7.43 5.56
N GLY A 218 10.32 -7.43 4.55
CA GLY A 218 10.72 -6.24 3.81
C GLY A 218 12.22 -6.17 3.62
N ASP A 219 12.63 -5.23 2.77
CA ASP A 219 14.02 -4.85 2.58
C ASP A 219 14.15 -3.33 2.73
N GLY A 220 15.38 -2.84 2.84
CA GLY A 220 15.66 -1.42 2.96
C GLY A 220 16.98 -1.11 3.65
N PRO A 221 17.34 0.17 3.74
CA PRO A 221 18.63 0.63 4.27
C PRO A 221 18.90 0.19 5.72
N TYR A 222 17.86 -0.11 6.50
CA TYR A 222 18.02 -0.52 7.90
C TYR A 222 18.24 -2.04 8.07
N ARG A 223 18.16 -2.84 7.00
CA ARG A 223 18.19 -4.31 7.08
C ARG A 223 19.43 -4.85 7.79
N ALA A 224 20.62 -4.46 7.35
CA ALA A 224 21.88 -4.98 7.90
C ALA A 224 22.04 -4.66 9.40
N LYS A 225 21.61 -3.47 9.81
CA LYS A 225 21.63 -3.06 11.22
C LYS A 225 20.62 -3.86 12.05
N LEU A 226 19.42 -4.08 11.52
CA LEU A 226 18.42 -4.91 12.20
C LEU A 226 18.87 -6.37 12.35
N GLU A 227 19.54 -6.94 11.34
CA GLU A 227 20.13 -8.28 11.43
C GLU A 227 21.20 -8.37 12.54
N GLU A 228 21.97 -7.31 12.77
CA GLU A 228 22.91 -7.23 13.89
C GLU A 228 22.20 -7.12 15.24
N GLU A 229 21.19 -6.25 15.35
CA GLU A 229 20.37 -6.05 16.56
C GLU A 229 19.55 -7.31 16.92
N ALA A 230 19.22 -8.15 15.93
CA ALA A 230 18.41 -9.35 16.09
C ALA A 230 19.12 -10.54 16.74
N LYS A 231 20.47 -10.54 16.87
CA LYS A 231 21.25 -11.75 17.26
C LYS A 231 20.80 -12.42 18.57
N ASN A 232 20.27 -11.65 19.52
CA ASN A 232 19.80 -12.14 20.82
C ASN A 232 18.30 -11.90 21.05
N LEU A 233 17.56 -11.62 19.97
CA LEU A 233 16.14 -11.33 20.03
C LEU A 233 15.36 -12.38 19.22
N PRO A 234 14.07 -12.59 19.52
CA PRO A 234 13.28 -13.59 18.82
C PRO A 234 12.80 -13.09 17.44
N LEU A 235 13.71 -12.59 16.59
CA LEU A 235 13.40 -12.04 15.27
C LEU A 235 13.73 -13.05 14.17
N ARG A 236 12.81 -13.22 13.22
CA ARG A 236 13.04 -13.89 11.94
C ARG A 236 12.84 -12.89 10.80
N ILE A 237 13.93 -12.56 10.10
CA ILE A 237 13.94 -11.59 9.00
C ILE A 237 13.88 -12.35 7.67
N PHE A 238 12.85 -12.08 6.88
CA PHE A 238 12.57 -12.81 5.62
C PHE A 238 13.08 -12.08 4.37
N GLY A 239 13.45 -10.80 4.47
CA GLY A 239 13.71 -9.94 3.32
C GLY A 239 12.43 -9.56 2.57
N GLY A 240 12.55 -9.11 1.32
CA GLY A 240 11.42 -8.80 0.45
C GLY A 240 10.64 -10.05 0.05
N VAL A 241 9.33 -10.04 0.28
CA VAL A 241 8.40 -11.10 -0.13
C VAL A 241 7.46 -10.52 -1.19
N PRO A 242 7.25 -11.19 -2.34
CA PRO A 242 6.28 -10.74 -3.33
C PRO A 242 4.89 -10.50 -2.72
N ASN A 243 4.24 -9.39 -3.04
CA ASN A 243 2.98 -9.01 -2.41
C ASN A 243 1.88 -10.08 -2.58
N LYS A 244 1.89 -10.78 -3.71
CA LYS A 244 0.96 -11.89 -4.01
C LYS A 244 1.10 -13.07 -3.03
N ASP A 245 2.27 -13.23 -2.42
CA ASP A 245 2.63 -14.33 -1.52
C ASP A 245 2.58 -13.93 -0.03
N MET A 246 2.05 -12.73 0.29
CA MET A 246 2.04 -12.20 1.67
C MET A 246 0.97 -12.84 2.57
N ALA A 247 -0.10 -13.40 2.00
CA ALA A 247 -1.25 -13.88 2.78
C ALA A 247 -0.90 -14.90 3.89
N PRO A 248 -0.03 -15.91 3.65
CA PRO A 248 0.37 -16.86 4.69
C PRO A 248 1.02 -16.21 5.93
N TYR A 249 1.73 -15.09 5.76
CA TYR A 249 2.37 -14.40 6.88
C TYR A 249 1.34 -13.71 7.79
N TYR A 250 0.37 -13.01 7.20
CA TYR A 250 -0.72 -12.41 7.97
C TYR A 250 -1.61 -13.46 8.63
N GLN A 251 -1.87 -14.58 7.94
CA GLN A 251 -2.67 -15.70 8.47
C GLN A 251 -1.98 -16.42 9.63
N ALA A 252 -0.65 -16.50 9.63
CA ALA A 252 0.14 -17.07 10.73
C ALA A 252 0.23 -16.13 11.94
N ALA A 253 0.15 -14.83 11.72
CA ALA A 253 0.33 -13.81 12.75
C ALA A 253 -0.77 -13.84 13.84
N ASN A 254 -0.35 -13.47 15.04
CA ASN A 254 -1.24 -13.21 16.17
C ASN A 254 -1.52 -11.71 16.31
N VAL A 255 -0.49 -10.88 16.07
CA VAL A 255 -0.58 -9.42 16.10
C VAL A 255 0.19 -8.85 14.91
N PHE A 256 -0.34 -7.83 14.27
CA PHE A 256 0.40 -7.03 13.30
C PHE A 256 0.96 -5.75 13.97
N LEU A 257 2.21 -5.40 13.68
CA LEU A 257 2.90 -4.24 14.24
C LEU A 257 3.23 -3.24 13.14
N MET A 258 2.77 -1.99 13.29
CA MET A 258 3.06 -0.87 12.39
C MET A 258 3.55 0.37 13.17
N PRO A 259 4.83 0.43 13.59
CA PRO A 259 5.38 1.51 14.40
C PRO A 259 5.89 2.66 13.53
N SER A 260 5.17 2.96 12.44
CA SER A 260 5.59 3.93 11.43
C SER A 260 5.58 5.36 11.97
N ARG A 261 6.56 6.18 11.59
CA ARG A 261 6.55 7.63 11.86
C ARG A 261 5.64 8.38 10.89
N GLU A 262 5.47 7.83 9.68
CA GLU A 262 4.68 8.44 8.63
C GLU A 262 3.92 7.40 7.78
N GLU A 263 2.61 7.60 7.66
CA GLU A 263 1.73 6.90 6.74
C GLU A 263 0.83 7.87 5.96
N GLY A 264 0.47 7.49 4.72
CA GLY A 264 -0.61 8.15 4.01
C GLY A 264 -1.94 7.44 4.29
N SER A 265 -2.07 6.25 3.71
CA SER A 265 -3.16 5.31 3.96
C SER A 265 -2.57 3.89 3.85
N PRO A 266 -2.29 3.19 4.95
CA PRO A 266 -1.52 1.95 4.93
C PRO A 266 -2.36 0.76 4.45
N HIS A 267 -1.96 0.12 3.33
CA HIS A 267 -2.61 -1.13 2.88
C HIS A 267 -2.41 -2.29 3.85
N VAL A 268 -1.27 -2.31 4.54
CA VAL A 268 -0.92 -3.39 5.46
C VAL A 268 -1.91 -3.53 6.63
N ILE A 269 -2.59 -2.44 7.00
CA ILE A 269 -3.69 -2.48 7.96
C ILE A 269 -4.90 -3.21 7.36
N LEU A 270 -5.27 -2.91 6.11
CA LEU A 270 -6.35 -3.63 5.42
C LEU A 270 -6.00 -5.12 5.24
N ASP A 271 -4.73 -5.46 4.95
CA ASP A 271 -4.25 -6.84 4.89
C ASP A 271 -4.44 -7.55 6.25
N ALA A 272 -4.03 -6.90 7.35
CA ALA A 272 -4.16 -7.44 8.70
C ALA A 272 -5.64 -7.65 9.09
N LEU A 273 -6.50 -6.66 8.84
CA LEU A 273 -7.94 -6.78 9.08
C LEU A 273 -8.57 -7.91 8.24
N SER A 274 -8.18 -8.04 6.97
CA SER A 274 -8.66 -9.11 6.08
C SER A 274 -8.21 -10.51 6.50
N ALA A 275 -7.10 -10.61 7.22
CA ALA A 275 -6.62 -11.85 7.82
C ALA A 275 -7.18 -12.13 9.22
N GLY A 276 -8.03 -11.24 9.76
CA GLY A 276 -8.52 -11.34 11.13
C GLY A 276 -7.39 -11.24 12.16
N THR A 277 -6.34 -10.47 11.83
CA THR A 277 -5.18 -10.27 12.68
C THR A 277 -5.28 -8.88 13.33
N PRO A 278 -5.49 -8.79 14.65
CA PRO A 278 -5.49 -7.49 15.33
C PRO A 278 -4.11 -6.84 15.23
N PHE A 279 -4.04 -5.52 15.38
CA PHE A 279 -2.80 -4.78 15.19
C PHE A 279 -2.53 -3.80 16.34
N VAL A 280 -1.25 -3.44 16.49
CA VAL A 280 -0.79 -2.26 17.22
C VAL A 280 -0.05 -1.37 16.24
N ALA A 281 -0.41 -0.10 16.18
CA ALA A 281 0.03 0.81 15.13
C ALA A 281 0.28 2.21 15.66
N SER A 282 1.10 3.00 14.97
CA SER A 282 1.21 4.42 15.26
C SER A 282 -0.05 5.18 14.84
N ASP A 283 -0.48 6.18 15.62
CA ASP A 283 -1.55 7.12 15.28
C ASP A 283 -1.07 8.17 14.27
N VAL A 284 -0.84 7.75 13.03
CA VAL A 284 -0.30 8.61 11.97
C VAL A 284 -1.11 8.52 10.68
N GLY A 285 -1.07 9.60 9.90
CA GLY A 285 -1.73 9.66 8.61
C GLY A 285 -3.25 9.52 8.74
N GLY A 286 -3.88 8.81 7.81
CA GLY A 286 -5.32 8.55 7.82
C GLY A 286 -5.72 7.23 8.47
N ILE A 287 -4.94 6.68 9.42
CA ILE A 287 -5.24 5.34 9.98
C ILE A 287 -6.63 5.28 10.64
N LYS A 288 -7.00 6.30 11.41
CA LYS A 288 -8.32 6.40 12.08
C LYS A 288 -9.51 6.44 11.11
N GLU A 289 -9.29 6.82 9.85
CA GLU A 289 -10.31 6.82 8.79
C GLU A 289 -10.54 5.42 8.20
N ILE A 290 -9.61 4.48 8.42
CA ILE A 290 -9.59 3.16 7.77
C ILE A 290 -9.61 1.99 8.77
N VAL A 291 -9.96 2.24 10.04
CA VAL A 291 -10.07 1.21 11.09
C VAL A 291 -11.30 1.45 11.98
N PRO A 292 -11.88 0.40 12.60
CA PRO A 292 -12.93 0.56 13.59
C PRO A 292 -12.44 1.33 14.83
N GLN A 293 -13.37 2.01 15.52
CA GLN A 293 -13.05 2.75 16.74
C GLN A 293 -12.49 1.85 17.85
N ASP A 294 -12.90 0.59 17.91
CA ASP A 294 -12.43 -0.40 18.89
C ASP A 294 -10.90 -0.62 18.82
N PHE A 295 -10.27 -0.29 17.69
CA PHE A 295 -8.82 -0.36 17.53
C PHE A 295 -8.07 0.87 18.03
N TYR A 296 -8.77 1.96 18.42
CA TYR A 296 -8.12 3.22 18.80
C TYR A 296 -7.27 3.09 20.07
N GLU A 297 -7.62 2.15 20.95
CA GLU A 297 -6.80 1.76 22.11
C GLU A 297 -5.40 1.26 21.72
N PHE A 298 -5.26 0.68 20.52
CA PHE A 298 -4.01 0.10 20.02
C PHE A 298 -3.29 1.03 19.04
N LEU A 299 -3.69 2.31 19.02
CA LEU A 299 -2.98 3.37 18.34
C LEU A 299 -2.07 4.10 19.33
N CYS A 300 -0.76 3.99 19.10
CA CYS A 300 0.28 4.58 19.92
C CYS A 300 0.84 5.85 19.27
N GLU A 301 1.37 6.76 20.08
CA GLU A 301 2.20 7.83 19.52
C GLU A 301 3.46 7.24 18.84
N PRO A 302 3.96 7.85 17.74
CA PRO A 302 5.26 7.48 17.19
C PRO A 302 6.35 7.51 18.27
N GLU A 303 7.34 6.63 18.17
CA GLU A 303 8.42 6.43 19.16
C GLU A 303 8.03 5.82 20.51
N ASP A 304 6.74 5.64 20.83
CA ASP A 304 6.31 5.06 22.11
C ASP A 304 6.45 3.53 22.13
N VAL A 305 7.70 3.08 22.24
CA VAL A 305 8.10 1.67 22.34
C VAL A 305 7.34 0.93 23.44
N GLU A 306 7.06 1.59 24.57
CA GLU A 306 6.35 0.96 25.68
C GLU A 306 4.87 0.75 25.36
N CYS A 307 4.21 1.72 24.71
CA CYS A 307 2.84 1.55 24.24
C CYS A 307 2.74 0.39 23.25
N PHE A 308 3.66 0.29 22.28
CA PHE A 308 3.70 -0.85 21.36
C PHE A 308 3.84 -2.18 22.10
N GLY A 309 4.78 -2.26 23.05
CA GLY A 309 4.98 -3.46 23.86
C GLY A 309 3.75 -3.84 24.68
N ARG A 310 3.15 -2.89 25.40
CA ARG A 310 1.93 -3.11 26.19
C ARG A 310 0.76 -3.56 25.33
N GLY A 311 0.54 -2.92 24.17
CA GLY A 311 -0.52 -3.27 23.24
C GLY A 311 -0.35 -4.70 22.69
N ILE A 312 0.87 -5.07 22.30
CA ILE A 312 1.18 -6.41 21.81
C ILE A 312 0.91 -7.44 22.93
N THR A 313 1.44 -7.22 24.13
CA THR A 313 1.25 -8.12 25.27
C THR A 313 -0.24 -8.28 25.59
N LYS A 314 -1.02 -7.19 25.61
CA LYS A 314 -2.47 -7.23 25.85
C LYS A 314 -3.19 -8.12 24.83
N LEU A 315 -2.93 -7.93 23.54
CA LEU A 315 -3.54 -8.75 22.48
C LEU A 315 -3.10 -10.22 22.53
N LEU A 316 -1.86 -10.50 22.95
CA LEU A 316 -1.38 -11.88 23.09
C LEU A 316 -1.98 -12.61 24.29
N SER A 317 -2.19 -11.89 25.40
CA SER A 317 -2.70 -12.43 26.66
C SER A 317 -4.22 -12.55 26.72
N ASP A 318 -4.96 -11.63 26.10
CA ASP A 318 -6.42 -11.60 26.11
C ASP A 318 -6.99 -12.16 24.79
N GLN A 319 -7.32 -13.47 24.82
CA GLN A 319 -7.84 -14.17 23.65
C GLN A 319 -9.24 -13.72 23.25
N GLU A 320 -10.07 -13.33 24.22
CA GLU A 320 -11.44 -12.88 23.95
C GLU A 320 -11.42 -11.51 23.27
N LEU A 321 -10.63 -10.58 23.80
CA LEU A 321 -10.41 -9.27 23.19
C LEU A 321 -9.87 -9.40 21.76
N SER A 322 -8.83 -10.22 21.56
CA SER A 322 -8.26 -10.46 20.24
C SER A 322 -9.26 -11.09 19.26
N ALA A 323 -10.09 -12.03 19.72
CA ALA A 323 -11.14 -12.63 18.90
C ALA A 323 -12.24 -11.62 18.55
N ASN A 324 -12.61 -10.74 19.48
CA ASN A 324 -13.59 -9.68 19.25
C ASN A 324 -13.08 -8.69 18.21
N LEU A 325 -11.85 -8.17 18.38
CA LEU A 325 -11.21 -7.27 17.41
C LEU A 325 -11.03 -7.90 16.04
N ALA A 326 -10.69 -9.20 15.98
CA ALA A 326 -10.60 -9.93 14.72
C ALA A 326 -11.95 -9.95 13.99
N ARG A 327 -13.07 -10.21 14.69
CA ARG A 327 -14.41 -10.18 14.10
C ARG A 327 -14.79 -8.78 13.61
N GLU A 328 -14.59 -7.76 14.43
CA GLU A 328 -14.86 -6.37 14.05
C GLU A 328 -14.02 -5.93 12.84
N GLY A 329 -12.75 -6.32 12.81
CA GLY A 329 -11.86 -6.07 11.70
C GLY A 329 -12.31 -6.73 10.39
N LEU A 330 -12.70 -8.01 10.45
CA LEU A 330 -13.20 -8.77 9.30
C LEU A 330 -14.52 -8.21 8.76
N GLU A 331 -15.42 -7.75 9.63
CA GLU A 331 -16.66 -7.11 9.18
C GLU A 331 -16.40 -5.72 8.58
N PHE A 332 -15.55 -4.92 9.21
CA PHE A 332 -15.23 -3.58 8.74
C PHE A 332 -14.54 -3.58 7.38
N VAL A 333 -13.57 -4.48 7.17
CA VAL A 333 -12.75 -4.49 5.95
C VAL A 333 -13.55 -4.84 4.69
N LYS A 334 -14.74 -5.44 4.82
CA LYS A 334 -15.66 -5.69 3.69
C LYS A 334 -16.03 -4.42 2.94
N LYS A 335 -16.00 -3.25 3.59
CA LYS A 335 -16.23 -1.93 2.96
C LYS A 335 -15.16 -1.58 1.92
N PHE A 336 -13.99 -2.21 2.01
CA PHE A 336 -12.85 -2.01 1.11
C PHE A 336 -12.65 -3.21 0.17
N ASP A 337 -13.62 -4.14 0.11
CA ASP A 337 -13.51 -5.31 -0.75
C ASP A 337 -13.34 -4.90 -2.22
N ARG A 338 -12.61 -5.74 -2.95
CA ARG A 338 -12.34 -5.63 -4.38
C ARG A 338 -13.58 -5.23 -5.18
N ASN A 339 -14.72 -5.85 -4.94
CA ASN A 339 -15.91 -5.57 -5.74
C ASN A 339 -16.34 -4.10 -5.59
N ILE A 340 -16.24 -3.55 -4.37
CA ILE A 340 -16.54 -2.14 -4.10
C ILE A 340 -15.46 -1.26 -4.73
N GLY A 341 -14.17 -1.53 -4.45
CA GLY A 341 -13.08 -0.70 -4.95
C GLY A 341 -12.98 -0.64 -6.47
N VAL A 342 -13.28 -1.75 -7.16
CA VAL A 342 -13.34 -1.79 -8.64
C VAL A 342 -14.50 -0.95 -9.16
N GLU A 343 -15.68 -1.01 -8.54
CA GLU A 343 -16.83 -0.18 -8.94
C GLU A 343 -16.57 1.30 -8.68
N GLU A 344 -15.98 1.67 -7.54
CA GLU A 344 -15.57 3.05 -7.25
C GLU A 344 -14.57 3.57 -8.29
N PHE A 345 -13.57 2.77 -8.65
CA PHE A 345 -12.63 3.12 -9.72
C PHE A 345 -13.31 3.34 -11.07
N ILE A 346 -14.23 2.45 -11.47
CA ILE A 346 -14.99 2.59 -12.72
C ILE A 346 -15.84 3.87 -12.69
N ASN A 347 -16.45 4.18 -11.54
CA ASN A 347 -17.30 5.35 -11.34
C ASN A 347 -16.54 6.68 -11.45
N LEU A 348 -15.21 6.70 -11.31
CA LEU A 348 -14.42 7.92 -11.54
C LEU A 348 -14.61 8.52 -12.94
N PHE A 349 -14.92 7.67 -13.90
CA PHE A 349 -14.94 8.04 -15.31
C PHE A 349 -16.35 8.33 -15.83
N LYS A 350 -17.39 7.92 -15.10
CA LYS A 350 -18.81 8.23 -15.37
C LYS A 350 -19.03 9.73 -15.37
#